data_AF-A0AAW2J5D9-F1
#
_entry.id   AF-A0AAW2J5D9-F1
#
_cell.length_a   1.000
_cell.length_b   1.000
_cell.length_c   1.000
_cell.angle_alpha   90.00
_cell.angle_beta   90.00
_cell.angle_gamma   90.00
#
_symmetry.space_group_name_H-M   'P 1'
#
loop_
_entity.id
_entity.type
_entity.pdbx_description
1 polymer ?
#
loop_
_entity_poly.entity_id
_entity_poly.type
_entity_poly.pdbx_seq_one_letter_code
_entity_poly.pdbx_strand_id
1 'polypeptide(L)'
;MLEGCEAYLAHVIDAEKVSPTLEEIPVVRDFPEVFPDDLRGLPPHREVDFTIETLPGVAPISIAPYRIAPVELQELKKQLEELLEKGSSGQVPHRGEYSVVCKEERW
;
A
#
# COMPACT_ATOMS: atom_id res chain seq x y z
N MET A 1 -13.40 59.28 -12.85
CA MET A 1 -13.80 58.57 -11.62
C MET A 1 -14.10 57.15 -12.05
N LEU A 2 -13.29 56.16 -11.67
CA LEU A 2 -13.53 54.76 -12.02
C LEU A 2 -14.57 54.23 -11.04
N GLU A 3 -15.80 54.00 -11.52
CA GLU A 3 -16.83 53.29 -10.77
C GLU A 3 -16.34 51.87 -10.48
N GLY A 4 -16.23 51.54 -9.19
CA GLY A 4 -15.82 50.21 -8.75
C GLY A 4 -16.87 49.17 -9.16
N CYS A 5 -16.41 48.05 -9.70
CA CYS A 5 -17.28 46.91 -9.98
C CYS A 5 -17.42 46.06 -8.72
N GLU A 6 -18.65 45.81 -8.30
CA GLU A 6 -18.93 44.82 -7.26
C GLU A 6 -18.72 43.40 -7.80
N ALA A 7 -17.92 42.62 -7.08
CA ALA A 7 -17.69 41.22 -7.36
C ALA A 7 -18.21 40.39 -6.19
N TYR A 8 -18.93 39.32 -6.51
CA TYR A 8 -19.44 38.37 -5.53
C TYR A 8 -18.62 37.09 -5.63
N LEU A 9 -18.02 36.68 -4.52
CA LEU A 9 -17.36 35.39 -4.38
C LEU A 9 -18.37 34.41 -3.82
N ALA A 10 -18.83 33.46 -4.64
CA ALA A 10 -19.64 32.34 -4.17
C ALA A 10 -18.71 31.17 -3.85
N HIS A 11 -18.80 30.65 -2.63
CA HIS A 11 -18.12 29.43 -2.22
C HIS A 11 -19.16 28.33 -2.02
N VAL A 12 -19.11 27.30 -2.86
CA VAL A 12 -19.94 26.11 -2.71
C VAL A 12 -19.17 25.13 -1.85
N ILE A 13 -19.63 24.94 -0.61
CA ILE A 13 -19.18 23.85 0.26
C ILE A 13 -20.11 22.67 -0.02
N ASP A 14 -19.55 21.56 -0.47
CA ASP A 14 -20.25 20.27 -0.50
C ASP A 14 -20.41 19.82 0.96
N ALA A 15 -21.43 20.36 1.63
CA ALA A 15 -21.80 19.94 2.96
C ALA A 15 -22.45 18.57 2.82
N GLU A 16 -21.79 17.56 3.38
CA GLU A 16 -22.29 16.19 3.45
C GLU A 16 -22.13 15.36 2.16
N LYS A 17 -20.94 15.36 1.57
CA LYS A 17 -20.49 14.13 0.90
C LYS A 17 -20.13 13.11 1.97
N VAL A 18 -21.14 12.56 2.64
CA VAL A 18 -20.99 11.36 3.48
C VAL A 18 -20.62 10.25 2.51
N SER A 19 -19.32 9.95 2.41
CA SER A 19 -18.88 8.73 1.74
C SER A 19 -19.58 7.58 2.46
N PRO A 20 -20.24 6.66 1.74
CA PRO A 20 -20.87 5.52 2.37
C PRO A 20 -19.83 4.80 3.23
N THR A 21 -20.22 4.38 4.43
CA THR A 21 -19.32 3.57 5.24
C THR A 21 -19.05 2.26 4.48
N LEU A 22 -17.91 1.60 4.75
CA LEU A 22 -17.53 0.40 3.97
C LEU A 22 -18.63 -0.67 4.01
N GLU A 23 -19.38 -0.73 5.11
CA GLU A 23 -20.48 -1.67 5.36
C GLU A 23 -21.73 -1.38 4.50
N GLU A 24 -21.87 -0.16 3.97
CA GLU A 24 -22.97 0.22 3.09
C GLU A 24 -22.73 -0.22 1.64
N ILE A 25 -21.48 -0.56 1.29
CA ILE A 25 -21.11 -1.05 -0.04
C ILE A 25 -21.67 -2.48 -0.19
N PRO A 26 -22.60 -2.73 -1.13
CA PRO A 26 -23.24 -4.04 -1.25
C PRO A 26 -22.26 -5.21 -1.35
N VAL A 27 -21.17 -5.04 -2.11
CA VAL A 27 -20.15 -6.09 -2.29
C VAL A 27 -19.39 -6.39 -1.00
N VAL A 28 -19.14 -5.40 -0.14
CA VAL A 28 -18.46 -5.62 1.15
C VAL A 28 -19.40 -6.34 2.12
N ARG A 29 -20.66 -5.87 2.20
CA ARG A 29 -21.69 -6.48 3.04
C ARG A 29 -22.03 -7.91 2.64
N ASP A 30 -22.09 -8.18 1.34
CA ASP A 30 -22.48 -9.49 0.82
C ASP A 30 -21.33 -10.52 0.87
N PHE A 31 -20.07 -10.08 1.06
CA PHE A 31 -18.87 -10.92 1.12
C PHE A 31 -17.91 -10.55 2.29
N PRO A 32 -18.36 -10.61 3.55
CA PRO A 32 -17.55 -10.19 4.71
C PRO A 32 -16.30 -11.06 4.92
N GLU A 33 -16.28 -12.29 4.41
CA GLU A 33 -15.12 -13.17 4.46
C GLU A 33 -14.01 -12.79 3.47
N VAL A 34 -14.34 -12.07 2.40
CA VAL A 34 -13.39 -11.58 1.38
C VAL A 34 -12.77 -10.25 1.80
N PHE A 35 -13.50 -9.45 2.58
CA PHE A 35 -13.07 -8.15 3.11
C PHE A 35 -13.00 -8.13 4.65
N PRO A 36 -12.21 -9.01 5.29
CA PRO A 36 -12.05 -8.98 6.74
C PRO A 36 -11.28 -7.73 7.20
N ASP A 37 -11.59 -7.24 8.40
CA ASP A 37 -10.87 -6.11 9.02
C ASP A 37 -9.37 -6.40 9.23
N ASP A 38 -9.03 -7.67 9.41
CA ASP A 38 -7.66 -8.17 9.59
C ASP A 38 -7.29 -9.26 8.58
N LEU A 39 -6.05 -9.22 8.10
CA LEU A 39 -5.49 -10.24 7.21
C LEU A 39 -5.38 -11.59 7.92
N ARG A 40 -5.98 -12.64 7.34
CA ARG A 40 -5.98 -14.01 7.89
C ARG A 40 -4.70 -14.80 7.61
N GLY A 41 -3.66 -14.14 7.11
CA GLY A 41 -2.39 -14.75 6.70
C GLY A 41 -2.25 -14.92 5.19
N LEU A 42 -1.34 -15.81 4.77
CA LEU A 42 -1.12 -16.11 3.35
C LEU A 42 -2.36 -16.75 2.70
N PRO A 43 -2.56 -16.53 1.39
CA PRO A 43 -3.59 -17.27 0.67
C PRO A 43 -3.37 -18.79 0.83
N PRO A 44 -4.45 -19.59 0.81
CA PRO A 44 -4.33 -21.04 0.88
C PRO A 44 -3.42 -21.56 -0.23
N HIS A 45 -2.71 -22.66 0.06
CA HIS A 45 -1.85 -23.31 -0.92
C HIS A 45 -2.64 -23.59 -2.21
N ARG A 46 -2.10 -23.14 -3.33
CA ARG A 46 -2.65 -23.39 -4.66
C ARG A 46 -1.90 -24.58 -5.25
N GLU A 47 -2.59 -25.43 -6.01
CA GLU A 47 -1.98 -26.58 -6.68
C GLU A 47 -0.93 -26.19 -7.74
N VAL A 48 -0.97 -24.93 -8.19
CA VAL A 48 -0.06 -24.37 -9.20
C VAL A 48 0.80 -23.30 -8.57
N ASP A 49 2.11 -23.52 -8.59
CA ASP A 49 3.10 -22.51 -8.27
C ASP A 49 3.28 -21.55 -9.45
N PHE A 50 3.18 -20.24 -9.20
CA PHE A 50 3.45 -19.22 -10.20
C PHE A 50 4.96 -19.00 -10.28
N THR A 51 5.56 -19.32 -11.42
CA THR A 51 6.96 -19.01 -11.71
C THR A 51 7.04 -17.76 -12.57
N ILE A 52 7.89 -16.79 -12.17
CA ILE A 52 8.24 -15.65 -13.02
C ILE A 52 9.42 -16.08 -13.89
N GLU A 53 9.15 -16.35 -15.16
CA GLU A 53 10.20 -16.68 -16.12
C GLU A 53 11.00 -15.43 -16.48
N THR A 54 12.32 -15.51 -16.34
CA THR A 54 13.24 -14.48 -16.85
C THR A 54 13.79 -14.93 -18.19
N LEU A 55 14.11 -13.96 -19.06
CA LEU A 55 14.83 -14.29 -20.29
C LEU A 55 16.23 -14.84 -19.92
N PRO A 56 16.69 -15.93 -20.57
CA PRO A 56 18.02 -16.48 -20.31
C PRO A 56 19.10 -15.41 -20.45
N GLY A 57 19.98 -15.29 -19.44
CA GLY A 57 21.09 -14.33 -19.43
C GLY A 57 20.74 -12.94 -18.88
N VAL A 58 19.50 -12.70 -18.44
CA VAL A 58 19.15 -11.45 -17.74
C VAL A 58 19.70 -11.48 -16.31
N ALA A 59 20.60 -10.53 -16.01
CA ALA A 59 21.09 -10.30 -14.66
C ALA A 59 20.02 -9.57 -13.81
N PRO A 60 19.96 -9.81 -12.49
CA PRO A 60 19.13 -9.03 -11.59
C PRO A 60 19.46 -7.54 -11.65
N ILE A 61 18.44 -6.70 -11.56
CA ILE A 61 18.60 -5.25 -11.52
C ILE A 61 18.53 -4.80 -10.05
N SER A 62 19.52 -4.02 -9.62
CA SER A 62 19.54 -3.39 -8.29
C SER A 62 19.44 -1.87 -8.46
N ILE A 63 18.41 -1.27 -7.85
CA ILE A 63 18.12 0.16 -7.91
C ILE A 63 18.13 0.70 -6.48
N ALA A 64 18.73 1.89 -6.29
CA ALA A 64 18.70 2.55 -4.99
C ALA A 64 17.25 2.90 -4.60
N PRO A 65 16.86 2.76 -3.32
CA PRO A 65 15.55 3.19 -2.87
C PRO A 65 15.32 4.67 -3.14
N TYR A 66 14.07 5.03 -3.44
CA TYR A 66 13.67 6.43 -3.52
C TYR A 66 13.72 7.09 -2.13
N ARG A 67 13.91 8.41 -2.12
CA ARG A 67 13.82 9.19 -0.88
C ARG A 67 12.36 9.23 -0.42
N ILE A 68 12.14 8.88 0.84
CA ILE A 68 10.83 8.86 1.51
C ILE A 68 10.89 9.85 2.67
N ALA A 69 9.83 10.60 2.94
CA ALA A 69 9.81 11.52 4.07
C ALA A 69 9.84 10.76 5.41
N PRO A 70 10.39 11.33 6.50
CA PRO A 70 10.49 10.61 7.79
C PRO A 70 9.16 10.05 8.31
N VAL A 71 8.06 10.77 8.10
CA VAL A 71 6.70 10.35 8.50
C VAL A 71 6.21 9.13 7.71
N GLU A 72 6.47 9.11 6.40
CA GLU A 72 6.09 8.00 5.53
C GLU A 72 6.94 6.75 5.83
N LEU A 73 8.23 6.95 6.13
CA LEU A 73 9.13 5.86 6.50
C LEU A 73 8.74 5.22 7.82
N GLN A 74 8.29 6.02 8.80
CA GLN A 74 7.78 5.52 10.07
C GLN A 74 6.51 4.66 9.87
N GLU A 75 5.57 5.13 9.06
CA GLU A 75 4.36 4.37 8.74
C GLU A 75 4.69 3.09 7.95
N LEU A 76 5.59 3.17 6.97
CA LEU A 76 6.05 2.00 6.22
C LEU A 76 6.67 0.94 7.14
N LYS A 77 7.51 1.35 8.09
CA LYS A 77 8.12 0.44 9.06
C LYS A 77 7.06 -0.24 9.92
N LYS A 78 6.10 0.52 10.43
CA LYS A 78 4.97 0.00 11.22
C LYS A 78 4.17 -1.05 10.44
N GLN A 79 3.80 -0.74 9.19
CA GLN A 79 3.08 -1.68 8.32
C GLN A 79 3.90 -2.95 8.05
N LEU A 80 5.21 -2.83 7.86
CA LEU A 80 6.08 -3.98 7.66
C LEU A 80 6.14 -4.89 8.90
N GLU A 81 6.24 -4.31 10.09
CA GLU A 81 6.22 -5.05 11.36
C GLU A 81 4.89 -5.79 11.54
N GLU A 82 3.75 -5.13 11.29
CA GLU A 82 2.42 -5.74 11.33
C GLU A 82 2.29 -6.91 10.33
N LEU A 83 2.82 -6.76 9.11
CA LEU A 83 2.80 -7.82 8.08
C LEU A 83 3.66 -9.04 8.42
N LEU A 84 4.80 -8.81 9.08
CA LEU A 84 5.70 -9.87 9.55
C LEU A 84 5.06 -10.65 10.70
N GLU A 85 4.38 -9.97 11.63
CA GLU A 85 3.65 -10.60 12.74
C GLU A 85 2.46 -11.42 12.24
N LYS A 86 1.73 -10.93 11.23
CA LYS A 86 0.56 -11.59 10.62
C LYS A 86 0.90 -12.84 9.78
N GLY A 87 2.16 -13.28 9.74
CA GLY A 87 2.52 -14.59 9.20
C GLY A 87 2.65 -14.65 7.67
N SER A 88 3.03 -13.55 7.03
CA SER A 88 3.44 -13.52 5.61
C SER A 88 4.73 -14.32 5.33
N SER A 89 5.27 -14.98 6.35
CA SER A 89 6.50 -15.79 6.39
C SER A 89 6.36 -17.13 5.68
N GLY A 90 5.91 -17.14 4.44
CA GLY A 90 6.30 -18.19 3.52
C GLY A 90 7.77 -17.98 3.23
N GLN A 91 8.65 -18.88 3.68
CA GLN A 91 10.03 -18.92 3.21
C GLN A 91 9.96 -19.12 1.69
N VAL A 92 10.09 -18.03 0.93
CA VAL A 92 10.44 -18.12 -0.46
C VAL A 92 11.84 -18.76 -0.47
N PRO A 93 12.05 -19.92 -1.12
CA PRO A 93 13.38 -20.49 -1.22
C PRO A 93 14.28 -19.46 -1.92
N HIS A 94 15.10 -18.77 -1.11
CA HIS A 94 16.01 -17.74 -1.58
C HIS A 94 17.07 -18.40 -2.45
N ARG A 95 16.91 -18.31 -3.77
CA ARG A 95 18.01 -18.51 -4.73
C ARG A 95 18.59 -17.16 -5.17
N GLY A 96 18.82 -16.29 -4.19
CA GLY A 96 19.40 -14.97 -4.35
C GLY A 96 19.38 -14.24 -3.01
N GLU A 97 20.56 -13.90 -2.50
CA GLU A 97 20.70 -12.97 -1.39
C GLU A 97 20.32 -11.57 -1.90
N TYR A 98 19.14 -11.08 -1.50
CA TYR A 98 18.79 -9.67 -1.62
C TYR A 98 18.79 -9.10 -0.20
N SER A 99 19.86 -8.39 0.14
CA SER A 99 19.98 -7.69 1.40
C SER A 99 19.22 -6.36 1.30
N VAL A 100 18.09 -6.24 2.00
CA VAL A 100 17.50 -4.93 2.31
C VAL A 100 18.36 -4.32 3.41
N VAL A 101 19.45 -3.67 3.01
CA VAL A 101 20.26 -2.90 3.96
C VAL A 101 19.51 -1.59 4.22
N CYS A 102 18.67 -1.59 5.25
CA CYS A 102 18.29 -0.35 5.91
C CYS A 102 19.55 0.25 6.53
N LYS A 103 20.29 1.06 5.76
CA LYS A 103 21.23 1.98 6.37
C LYS A 103 20.38 3.04 7.04
N GLU A 104 20.36 3.02 8.36
CA GLU A 104 19.90 4.11 9.18
C GLU A 104 20.70 5.35 8.76
N GLU A 105 20.09 6.18 7.92
CA GLU A 105 20.70 7.43 7.47
C GLU A 105 20.76 8.36 8.68
N ARG A 106 21.92 8.33 9.34
CA ARG A 106 22.32 9.35 10.30
C ARG A 106 22.43 10.67 9.54
N TRP A 107 21.54 11.60 9.87
CA TRP A 107 21.59 13.00 9.49
C TRP A 107 22.94 13.65 9.83
#